data_AF-A0AB73SZM2-F1
#
_entry.id   AF-A0AB73SZM2-F1
#
_cell.length_a   1.000
_cell.length_b   1.000
_cell.length_c   1.000
_cell.angle_alpha   90.00
_cell.angle_beta   90.00
_cell.angle_gamma   90.00
#
_symmetry.space_group_name_H-M   'P 1'
#
loop_
_entity.id
_entity.type
_entity.pdbx_description
1 polymer ?
#
loop_
_entity_poly.entity_id
_entity_poly.type
_entity_poly.pdbx_seq_one_letter_code
_entity_poly.pdbx_strand_id
1 'polypeptide(L)' 'MKTDVLKEAWNSARSVRPGEPPLGIYVGSMEKDGNTYHFYYDTNSEEYYYETDYDRQQEKAAKERKKKRWKRAG' A
#
# COMPACT_ATOMS: atom_id res chain seq x y z
N MET A 1 19.09 3.18 -12.41
CA MET A 1 18.53 1.84 -12.17
C MET A 1 17.28 1.84 -11.27
N LYS A 2 17.22 2.53 -10.12
CA LYS A 2 15.97 2.60 -9.33
C LYS A 2 14.83 3.38 -10.00
N THR A 3 15.17 4.32 -10.89
CA THR A 3 14.23 5.17 -11.61
C THR A 3 13.37 4.43 -12.64
N ASP A 4 13.85 3.32 -13.20
CA ASP A 4 13.13 2.59 -14.25
C ASP A 4 12.05 1.70 -13.65
N VAL A 5 12.36 1.03 -12.54
CA VAL A 5 11.41 0.18 -11.79
C VAL A 5 10.23 0.99 -11.24
N LEU A 6 10.47 2.21 -10.75
CA LEU A 6 9.38 3.08 -10.26
C LEU A 6 8.51 3.62 -11.39
N LYS A 7 9.06 3.83 -12.59
CA LYS A 7 8.27 4.20 -13.78
C LYS A 7 7.41 3.05 -14.25
N GLU A 8 7.96 1.84 -14.26
CA GLU A 8 7.22 0.62 -14.59
C GLU A 8 6.08 0.39 -13.60
N ALA A 9 6.37 0.44 -12.30
CA ALA A 9 5.36 0.35 -11.24
C ALA A 9 4.30 1.45 -11.39
N TRP A 10 4.67 2.70 -11.69
CA TRP A 10 3.70 3.76 -11.94
C TRP A 10 2.73 3.44 -13.09
N ASN A 11 3.22 2.77 -14.14
CA ASN A 11 2.43 2.46 -15.34
C ASN A 11 1.56 1.20 -15.19
N SER A 12 2.00 0.20 -14.42
CA SER A 12 1.35 -1.11 -14.35
C SER A 12 0.78 -1.47 -12.98
N ALA A 13 1.07 -0.71 -11.92
CA ALA A 13 0.66 -1.07 -10.57
C ALA A 13 -0.86 -0.97 -10.38
N ARG A 14 -1.38 -1.91 -9.59
CA ARG A 14 -2.78 -1.96 -9.17
C ARG A 14 -2.93 -1.44 -7.75
N SER A 15 -4.01 -0.72 -7.46
CA SER A 15 -4.28 -0.31 -6.09
C SER A 15 -4.46 -1.53 -5.20
N VAL A 16 -3.81 -1.54 -4.04
CA VAL A 16 -4.07 -2.54 -3.01
C VAL A 16 -5.54 -2.48 -2.61
N ARG A 17 -6.17 -3.64 -2.42
CA ARG A 17 -7.59 -3.69 -2.05
C ARG A 17 -7.80 -3.09 -0.65
N PRO A 18 -8.86 -2.29 -0.44
CA PRO A 18 -9.15 -1.73 0.87
C PRO A 18 -9.27 -2.83 1.94
N GLY A 19 -8.44 -2.74 2.98
CA GLY A 19 -8.45 -3.66 4.11
C GLY A 19 -7.54 -4.89 3.97
N GLU A 20 -6.82 -5.02 2.86
CA GLU A 20 -5.73 -5.98 2.69
C GLU A 20 -4.38 -5.27 2.80
N PRO A 21 -3.36 -5.88 3.44
CA PRO A 21 -2.02 -5.33 3.42
C PRO A 21 -1.44 -5.38 1.99
N PRO A 22 -0.58 -4.42 1.60
CA PRO A 22 0.15 -4.51 0.35
C PRO A 22 0.91 -5.84 0.27
N LEU A 23 0.74 -6.55 -0.84
CA LEU A 23 1.48 -7.78 -1.12
C LEU A 23 2.83 -7.43 -1.74
N GLY A 24 3.87 -8.16 -1.34
CA GLY A 24 5.18 -8.10 -1.97
C GLY A 24 6.20 -7.20 -1.27
N ILE A 25 7.28 -6.93 -2.00
CA ILE A 25 8.46 -6.22 -1.52
C ILE A 25 8.32 -4.74 -1.86
N TYR A 26 8.58 -3.87 -0.89
CA TYR A 26 8.56 -2.43 -1.11
C TYR A 26 9.63 -2.01 -2.14
N VAL A 27 9.18 -1.36 -3.20
CA VAL A 27 10.01 -0.90 -4.31
C VAL A 27 10.48 0.54 -4.06
N GLY A 28 9.57 1.40 -3.61
CA GLY A 28 9.81 2.82 -3.41
C GLY A 28 8.51 3.62 -3.35
N SER A 29 8.64 4.93 -3.22
CA SER A 29 7.51 5.85 -3.21
C SER A 29 7.70 6.98 -4.22
N MET A 30 6.58 7.52 -4.68
CA MET A 30 6.54 8.68 -5.56
C MET A 30 5.48 9.66 -5.07
N GLU A 31 5.82 10.94 -5.03
CA GLU A 31 4.85 12.00 -4.75
C GLU A 31 4.28 12.52 -6.07
N LYS A 32 2.95 12.58 -6.16
CA LYS A 32 2.25 13.14 -7.32
C LYS A 32 0.96 13.79 -6.88
N ASP A 33 0.72 15.01 -7.35
CA ASP A 33 -0.47 15.80 -7.02
C ASP A 33 -0.72 15.93 -5.51
N GLY A 34 0.36 16.03 -4.72
CA GLY A 34 0.32 16.11 -3.26
C GLY A 34 -0.01 14.81 -2.53
N ASN A 35 -0.08 13.69 -3.25
CA ASN A 35 -0.27 12.35 -2.68
C ASN A 35 1.00 11.51 -2.79
N THR A 36 1.37 10.82 -1.71
CA THR A 36 2.43 9.82 -1.74
C THR A 36 1.86 8.46 -2.16
N TYR A 37 2.40 7.90 -3.23
CA TYR A 37 2.12 6.55 -3.70
C TYR A 37 3.27 5.63 -3.30
N HIS A 38 2.99 4.58 -2.55
CA HIS A 38 3.95 3.57 -2.11
C HIS A 38 3.79 2.33 -2.99
N PHE A 39 4.86 1.94 -3.70
CA PHE A 39 4.86 0.82 -4.65
C PHE A 39 5.47 -0.44 -4.06
N TYR A 40 4.87 -1.57 -4.39
CA TYR A 40 5.27 -2.92 -3.99
C TYR A 40 5.29 -3.83 -5.21
N TYR A 41 6.16 -4.83 -5.18
CA TYR A 41 6.23 -5.86 -6.22
C TYR A 41 6.05 -7.23 -5.58
N ASP A 42 5.02 -7.96 -5.98
CA ASP A 42 4.78 -9.32 -5.53
C ASP A 42 5.48 -10.30 -6.46
N THR A 43 6.52 -10.96 -5.97
CA THR A 43 7.28 -11.94 -6.74
C THR A 43 6.50 -13.22 -7.04
N ASN A 44 5.38 -13.48 -6.36
CA ASN A 44 4.56 -14.67 -6.61
C ASN A 44 3.61 -14.47 -7.79
N SER A 45 3.02 -13.27 -7.91
CA SER A 45 2.12 -12.92 -9.01
C SER A 45 2.81 -12.14 -10.12
N GLU A 46 4.05 -11.70 -9.92
CA GLU A 46 4.80 -10.80 -10.81
C GLU A 46 4.05 -9.49 -11.10
N GLU A 47 3.19 -9.06 -10.17
CA GLU A 47 2.39 -7.85 -10.28
C GLU A 47 2.94 -6.72 -9.38
N TYR A 48 2.82 -5.49 -9.87
CA TYR A 48 3.04 -4.29 -9.06
C TYR A 48 1.75 -3.88 -8.35
N TYR A 49 1.90 -3.46 -7.10
CA TYR A 49 0.82 -2.91 -6.29
C TYR A 49 1.19 -1.52 -5.79
N TYR A 50 0.20 -0.67 -5.54
CA TYR A 50 0.42 0.59 -4.85
C TYR A 50 -0.65 0.86 -3.79
N GLU A 51 -0.26 1.59 -2.76
CA GLU A 51 -1.19 2.20 -1.81
C GLU A 51 -0.84 3.67 -1.63
N THR A 52 -1.83 4.49 -1.29
CA THR A 52 -1.61 5.90 -0.97
C THR A 52 -1.42 6.12 0.53
N ASP A 53 -0.89 7.28 0.92
CA ASP A 53 -0.88 7.69 2.34
C ASP A 53 -2.28 7.70 2.95
N TYR A 54 -3.30 8.04 2.16
CA TYR A 54 -4.70 7.98 2.60
C TYR A 54 -5.11 6.55 2.97
N ASP A 55 -4.79 5.57 2.12
CA ASP A 55 -5.11 4.15 2.36
C ASP A 55 -4.43 3.63 3.62
N ARG A 56 -3.15 3.98 3.83
CA ARG A 56 -2.39 3.65 5.06
C ARG A 56 -3.04 4.23 6.32
N GLN A 57 -3.51 5.48 6.26
CA GLN A 57 -4.19 6.10 7.40
C GLN A 57 -5.52 5.41 7.71
N GLN A 58 -6.30 5.06 6.69
CA GLN A 58 -7.57 4.35 6.86
C GLN A 58 -7.36 2.95 7.44
N GLU A 59 -6.35 2.21 6.97
CA GLU A 59 -6.03 0.89 7.50
C GLU A 59 -5.59 0.98 8.98
N LYS A 60 -4.75 1.97 9.33
CA LYS A 60 -4.36 2.24 10.71
C LYS A 60 -5.56 2.54 11.60
N ALA A 61 -6.46 3.42 11.15
CA ALA A 61 -7.69 3.75 11.88
C ALA A 61 -8.60 2.52 12.04
N ALA A 62 -8.73 1.68 11.01
CA ALA A 62 -9.50 0.44 11.06
C ALA A 62 -8.90 -0.58 12.04
N LYS A 63 -7.58 -0.78 12.02
CA LYS A 63 -6.83 -1.63 12.97
C LYS A 63 -7.03 -1.14 14.41
N GLU A 64 -6.97 0.15 14.66
CA GLU A 64 -7.22 0.74 15.98
C GLU A 64 -8.67 0.53 16.44
N ARG A 65 -9.65 0.74 15.56
CA ARG A 65 -11.08 0.46 15.84
C ARG A 65 -11.30 -1.02 16.20
N LYS A 66 -10.69 -1.94 15.46
CA LYS A 66 -10.73 -3.38 15.75
C LYS A 66 -10.11 -3.65 17.12
N LYS A 67 -8.92 -3.14 17.41
CA LYS A 67 -8.23 -3.34 18.70
C LYS A 67 -9.07 -2.81 19.89
N LYS A 68 -9.73 -1.66 19.75
CA LYS A 68 -10.64 -1.11 20.77
C LYS A 68 -11.86 -2.00 21.00
N ARG A 69 -12.41 -2.63 19.95
CA ARG A 69 -13.52 -3.59 20.08
C ARG A 69 -13.11 -4.83 20.88
N TRP A 70 -11.94 -5.41 20.60
CA TRP A 70 -11.42 -6.55 21.36
C TRP A 70 -11.15 -6.22 22.83
N LYS A 71 -10.60 -5.03 23.12
CA LYS A 71 -10.35 -4.57 24.50
C LYS A 71 -11.61 -4.30 25.34
N ARG A 72 -12.77 -4.12 24.73
CA ARG A 72 -14.06 -3.93 25.45
C ARG A 72 -14.83 -5.23 25.63
N ALA A 73 -14.43 -6.29 24.95
CA ALA A 73 -15.09 -7.59 24.94
C ALA A 73 -14.40 -8.63 25.85
N GLY A 74 -13.29 -8.27 26.49
CA GLY A 74 -12.66 -9.02 27.59
C GLY A 74 -12.61 -8.14 28.82
#